data_AF-A0A4R9C596-F1
#
_entry.id   AF-A0A4R9C596-F1
#
_cell.length_a   1.000
_cell.length_b   1.000
_cell.length_c   1.000
_cell.angle_alpha   90.00
_cell.angle_beta   90.00
_cell.angle_gamma   90.00
#
_symmetry.space_group_name_H-M   'P 1'
#
loop_
_entity.id
_entity.type
_entity.pdbx_description
1 polymer ?
#
loop_
_entity_poly.entity_id
_entity_poly.type
_entity_poly.pdbx_seq_one_letter_code
_entity_poly.pdbx_strand_id
1 'polypeptide(L)' 'LRRAIWLSATVAAFRDPALSKYYQGMRDRGKAHGTAIGAVARKLTNIIFAVLRDNKLYTPNI' A
#
# COMPACT_ATOMS: atom_id res chain seq x y z
N LEU A 1 -4.09 -7.34 14.86
CA LEU A 1 -4.12 -7.35 13.38
C LEU A 1 -4.07 -5.94 12.76
N ARG A 2 -4.98 -5.01 13.11
CA ARG A 2 -5.05 -3.66 12.50
C ARG A 2 -3.74 -2.86 12.55
N ARG A 3 -3.04 -2.87 13.69
CA ARG A 3 -1.76 -2.15 13.88
C ARG A 3 -0.63 -2.72 13.01
N ALA A 4 -0.60 -4.03 12.78
CA ALA A 4 0.41 -4.68 11.94
C ALA A 4 0.25 -4.29 10.46
N ILE A 5 -1.00 -4.25 9.96
CA ILE A 5 -1.29 -3.77 8.60
C ILE A 5 -0.89 -2.30 8.46
N TRP A 6 -1.17 -1.49 9.49
CA TRP A 6 -0.79 -0.07 9.48
C TRP A 6 0.74 0.11 9.40
N LEU A 7 1.52 -0.58 10.23
CA LEU A 7 2.98 -0.52 10.17
C LEU A 7 3.52 -1.01 8.81
N SER A 8 2.95 -2.08 8.28
CA SER A 8 3.36 -2.63 6.98
C SER A 8 3.05 -1.64 5.86
N ALA A 9 1.86 -1.01 5.90
CA ALA A 9 1.45 0.00 4.93
C ALA A 9 2.32 1.26 4.98
N THR A 10 2.73 1.70 6.17
CA THR A 10 3.64 2.85 6.29
C THR A 10 4.98 2.56 5.67
N VAL A 11 5.56 1.37 5.89
CA VAL A 11 6.85 1.00 5.29
C VAL A 11 6.71 0.81 3.77
N ALA A 12 5.65 0.15 3.32
CA ALA A 12 5.40 -0.11 1.91
C ALA A 12 5.18 1.18 1.11
N ALA A 13 4.56 2.21 1.69
CA ALA A 13 4.38 3.52 1.04
C ALA A 13 5.70 4.22 0.67
N PHE A 14 6.80 3.91 1.36
CA PHE A 14 8.11 4.50 1.07
C PHE A 14 9.06 3.56 0.34
N ARG A 15 8.91 2.25 0.52
CA ARG A 15 9.86 1.24 0.02
C ARG A 15 9.42 0.58 -1.28
N ASP A 16 8.11 0.48 -1.50
CA ASP A 16 7.57 -0.03 -2.76
C ASP A 16 7.24 1.14 -3.69
N PRO A 17 7.86 1.22 -4.87
CA PRO A 17 7.78 2.40 -5.69
C PRO A 17 6.42 2.54 -6.41
N ALA A 18 5.66 1.45 -6.60
CA ALA A 18 4.28 1.49 -7.09
C ALA A 18 3.30 2.02 -6.03
N LEU A 19 3.43 1.56 -4.78
CA LEU A 19 2.66 2.08 -3.64
C LEU A 19 3.07 3.51 -3.27
N SER A 20 4.33 3.88 -3.46
CA SER A 20 4.82 5.24 -3.24
C SER A 20 4.21 6.24 -4.21
N LYS A 21 4.16 5.93 -5.52
CA LYS A 21 3.41 6.75 -6.50
C LYS A 21 1.94 6.90 -6.11
N TYR A 22 1.30 5.82 -5.68
CA TYR A 22 -0.10 5.87 -5.23
C TYR A 22 -0.29 6.75 -3.99
N TYR A 23 0.63 6.66 -3.02
CA TYR A 23 0.65 7.50 -1.83
C TYR A 23 0.87 8.99 -2.19
N GLN A 24 1.85 9.28 -3.05
CA GLN A 24 2.13 10.63 -3.53
C GLN A 24 0.95 11.23 -4.27
N GLY A 25 0.28 10.48 -5.15
CA GLY A 25 -0.92 10.95 -5.85
C GLY A 25 -2.09 11.28 -4.91
N MET A 26 -2.16 10.67 -3.73
CA MET A 26 -3.15 11.05 -2.71
C MET A 26 -2.73 12.28 -1.91
N ARG A 27 -1.43 12.46 -1.67
CA ARG A 27 -0.87 13.65 -1.01
C ARG A 27 -1.00 14.88 -1.88
N ASP A 28 -0.76 14.74 -3.19
CA ASP A 28 -0.90 15.79 -4.20
C ASP A 28 -2.35 16.29 -4.30
N ARG A 29 -3.32 15.37 -4.20
CA ARG A 29 -4.76 15.69 -4.09
C ARG A 29 -5.16 16.34 -2.76
N GLY A 30 -4.22 16.70 -1.89
CA GLY A 30 -4.47 17.36 -0.61
C GLY A 30 -5.04 16.45 0.49
N LYS A 31 -5.03 15.13 0.33
CA LYS A 31 -5.57 14.22 1.36
C LYS A 31 -4.63 14.15 2.57
N ALA A 32 -5.24 14.05 3.75
CA ALA A 32 -4.51 13.85 5.01
C ALA A 32 -3.69 12.56 4.97
N HIS A 33 -2.52 12.58 5.62
CA HIS A 33 -1.58 11.47 5.68
C HIS A 33 -2.24 10.16 6.16
N GLY A 34 -3.06 10.24 7.21
CA GLY A 34 -3.79 9.07 7.74
C GLY A 34 -4.75 8.44 6.71
N THR A 35 -5.43 9.25 5.90
CA THR A 35 -6.32 8.77 4.84
C THR A 35 -5.53 8.11 3.71
N ALA A 36 -4.38 8.69 3.35
CA ALA A 36 -3.49 8.14 2.32
C ALA A 36 -2.91 6.78 2.76
N ILE A 37 -2.42 6.65 4.00
CA ILE A 37 -1.96 5.36 4.55
C ILE A 37 -3.12 4.35 4.61
N GLY A 38 -4.31 4.78 5.04
CA GLY A 38 -5.48 3.90 5.09
C GLY A 38 -5.83 3.31 3.72
N ALA A 39 -5.71 4.10 2.65
CA ALA A 39 -5.90 3.63 1.29
C ALA A 39 -4.77 2.70 0.81
N VAL A 40 -3.51 3.01 1.14
CA VAL A 40 -2.37 2.10 0.90
C VAL A 40 -2.55 0.78 1.63
N ALA A 41 -3.00 0.81 2.88
CA ALA A 41 -3.27 -0.37 3.70
C ALA A 41 -4.31 -1.29 3.06
N ARG A 42 -5.41 -0.73 2.51
CA ARG A 42 -6.40 -1.52 1.76
C ARG A 42 -5.80 -2.16 0.51
N LYS A 43 -5.01 -1.40 -0.25
CA LYS A 43 -4.35 -1.89 -1.46
C LYS A 43 -3.35 -3.00 -1.13
N LEU A 44 -2.58 -2.84 -0.05
CA LEU A 44 -1.63 -3.82 0.45
C LEU A 44 -2.31 -5.12 0.90
N THR A 45 -3.43 -5.04 1.63
CA THR A 45 -4.20 -6.24 1.99
C THR A 45 -4.70 -6.98 0.76
N ASN A 46 -5.14 -6.27 -0.28
CA ASN A 46 -5.58 -6.88 -1.53
C ASN A 46 -4.42 -7.54 -2.29
N ILE A 47 -3.23 -6.92 -2.28
CA ILE A 47 -2.02 -7.51 -2.87
C ILE A 47 -1.64 -8.80 -2.14
N ILE A 48 -1.60 -8.78 -0.79
CA ILE A 48 -1.30 -9.98 0.00
C ILE A 48 -2.30 -11.10 -0.33
N PHE A 49 -3.59 -10.77 -0.42
CA PHE A 49 -4.62 -11.73 -0.78
C PHE A 49 -4.46 -12.29 -2.19
N ALA A 50 -4.12 -11.45 -3.17
CA ALA A 50 -3.85 -11.88 -4.54
C ALA A 50 -2.61 -12.79 -4.63
N VAL A 51 -1.52 -12.43 -3.93
CA VAL A 51 -0.30 -13.26 -3.85
C VAL A 51 -0.59 -14.63 -3.24
N LEU A 52 -1.36 -14.67 -2.15
CA LEU A 52 -1.75 -15.92 -1.50
C LEU A 52 -2.67 -16.78 -2.37
N ARG A 53 -3.56 -16.14 -3.15
CA ARG A 53 -4.49 -16.83 -4.05
C ARG A 53 -3.78 -17.40 -5.28
N ASP A 54 -3.01 -16.58 -5.97
CA ASP A 54 -2.39 -16.93 -7.25
C ASP A 54 -1.02 -17.62 -7.07
N ASN A 55 -0.49 -17.64 -5.85
CA ASN A 55 0.85 -18.15 -5.50
C ASN A 55 1.95 -17.58 -6.41
N LYS A 56 1.75 -16.35 -6.91
CA LYS A 56 2.66 -15.64 -7.79
C LYS A 56 3.36 -14.54 -7.01
N LEU A 57 4.64 -14.36 -7.30
CA LEU A 57 5.43 -13.29 -6.71
C LEU A 57 4.82 -11.94 -7.08
N TYR A 58 4.68 -11.06 -6.08
CA TYR A 58 4.28 -9.68 -6.32
C TYR A 58 5.37 -8.99 -7.15
N THR A 59 5.00 -8.56 -8.36
CA THR A 59 5.84 -7.75 -9.24
C THR A 59 5.27 -6.34 -9.26
N PRO A 60 5.89 -5.37 -8.56
CA PRO A 60 5.44 -3.98 -8.62
C PRO A 60 5.68 -3.46 -10.05
N ASN A 61 4.61 -3.32 -10.82
CA ASN A 61 4.66 -2.64 -12.12
C ASN A 61 4.83 -1.15 -11.87
N ILE A 62 6.00 -0.62 -12.24
CA ILE A 62 6.38 0.79 -12.04
C ILE A 62 5.83 1.71 -13.13
#